data_AF-A0A9D1VNN5-F1
#
_entry.id   AF-A0A9D1VNN5-F1
#
_cell.length_a   1.000
_cell.length_b   1.000
_cell.length_c   1.000
_cell.angle_alpha   90.00
_cell.angle_beta   90.00
_cell.angle_gamma   90.00
#
_symmetry.space_group_name_H-M   'P 1'
#
loop_
_entity.id
_entity.type
_entity.pdbx_description
1 polymer ?
#
loop_
_entity_poly.entity_id
_entity_poly.type
_entity_poly.pdbx_seq_one_letter_code
_entity_poly.pdbx_strand_id
1 'polypeptide(L)' 'MQNIEETYHSLTKVEKKVADYVLQNPRQVLFMSITDLADACQVGETSVYRFCRTMNLQGYQEFKMQL' A
#
# COMPACT_ATOMS: atom_id res chain seq x y z
N MET A 1 -7.42 11.17 -2.39
CA MET A 1 -6.12 10.84 -2.99
C MET A 1 -5.02 11.38 -2.11
N GLN A 2 -4.58 10.57 -1.16
CA GLN A 2 -3.34 10.84 -0.46
C GLN A 2 -2.17 10.44 -1.37
N ASN A 3 -1.20 11.34 -1.58
CA ASN A 3 -0.23 11.19 -2.64
C ASN A 3 0.91 10.23 -2.24
N ILE A 4 0.89 9.02 -2.78
CA ILE A 4 1.94 8.01 -2.54
C ILE A 4 3.30 8.55 -3.00
N GLU A 5 3.34 9.36 -4.06
CA GLU A 5 4.58 9.93 -4.62
C GLU A 5 5.26 10.88 -3.63
N GLU A 6 4.50 11.70 -2.91
CA GLU A 6 5.04 12.64 -1.90
C GLU A 6 5.70 11.91 -0.72
N THR A 7 5.12 10.78 -0.32
CA THR A 7 5.61 10.01 0.83
C THR A 7 6.70 9.03 0.42
N TYR A 8 6.82 8.71 -0.89
CA TYR A 8 7.65 7.64 -1.44
C TYR A 8 9.09 7.66 -0.96
N HIS A 9 9.71 8.84 -0.90
CA HIS A 9 11.12 8.96 -0.50
C HIS A 9 11.38 8.58 0.96
N SER A 10 10.38 8.75 1.83
CA SER A 10 10.46 8.38 3.26
C SER A 10 10.16 6.91 3.53
N LEU A 11 9.62 6.18 2.55
CA LEU A 11 9.26 4.77 2.70
C LEU A 11 10.49 3.87 2.85
N THR A 12 10.37 2.87 3.71
CA THR A 12 11.33 1.76 3.80
C THR A 12 11.36 0.94 2.50
N LYS A 13 12.38 0.10 2.32
CA LYS A 13 12.46 -0.80 1.14
C LYS A 13 11.23 -1.68 0.97
N VAL A 14 10.62 -2.14 2.07
CA VAL A 14 9.44 -3.02 2.05
C VAL A 14 8.19 -2.22 1.68
N GLU A 15 8.05 -1.02 2.23
CA GLU A 15 6.92 -0.13 1.89
C GLU A 15 6.99 0.37 0.44
N LYS A 16 8.19 0.61 -0.09
CA LYS A 16 8.38 0.96 -1.50
C LYS A 16 7.86 -0.12 -2.43
N LYS A 17 8.06 -1.41 -2.12
CA LYS A 17 7.47 -2.50 -2.91
C LYS A 17 5.95 -2.41 -2.99
N VAL A 18 5.31 -2.07 -1.87
CA VAL A 18 3.85 -1.90 -1.81
C VAL A 18 3.44 -0.66 -2.62
N ALA A 19 4.11 0.47 -2.41
CA ALA A 19 3.86 1.70 -3.16
C ALA A 19 4.01 1.51 -4.68
N ASP A 20 5.09 0.86 -5.12
CA ASP A 20 5.38 0.58 -6.53
C ASP A 20 4.26 -0.26 -7.16
N TYR A 21 3.85 -1.33 -6.49
CA TYR A 21 2.78 -2.20 -6.97
C TYR A 21 1.45 -1.44 -7.09
N VAL A 22 1.11 -0.63 -6.08
CA VAL A 22 -0.10 0.17 -6.06
C VAL A 22 -0.11 1.20 -7.18
N LEU A 23 0.99 1.95 -7.36
CA LEU A 23 1.11 2.97 -8.40
C LEU A 23 1.02 2.37 -9.81
N GLN A 24 1.54 1.16 -10.00
CA GLN A 24 1.47 0.44 -11.28
C GLN A 24 0.10 -0.21 -11.52
N ASN A 25 -0.59 -0.65 -10.47
CA ASN A 25 -1.80 -1.47 -10.58
C ASN A 25 -3.00 -0.95 -9.75
N PRO A 26 -3.33 0.37 -9.75
CA PRO A 26 -4.28 0.94 -8.81
C PRO A 26 -5.67 0.32 -8.92
N ARG A 27 -6.13 0.05 -10.16
CA ARG A 27 -7.42 -0.61 -10.42
C ARG A 27 -7.49 -2.02 -9.84
N GLN A 28 -6.40 -2.78 -9.90
CA GLN A 28 -6.39 -4.15 -9.36
C GLN A 28 -6.45 -4.12 -7.84
N VAL A 29 -5.68 -3.21 -7.21
CA VAL A 29 -5.61 -3.05 -5.75
C VAL A 29 -6.98 -2.76 -5.12
N LEU A 30 -7.86 -2.02 -5.80
CA LEU A 30 -9.23 -1.77 -5.31
C LEU A 30 -10.02 -3.06 -5.04
N PHE A 31 -9.76 -4.12 -5.82
CA PHE A 31 -10.44 -5.41 -5.73
C PHE A 31 -9.66 -6.45 -4.91
N MET A 32 -8.46 -6.13 -4.45
CA MET A 32 -7.63 -7.04 -3.65
C MET A 32 -8.02 -7.02 -2.17
N SER A 33 -7.79 -8.15 -1.50
CA SER A 33 -7.66 -8.21 -0.05
C SER A 33 -6.25 -7.77 0.39
N ILE A 34 -6.05 -7.55 1.69
CA ILE A 34 -4.73 -7.22 2.22
C ILE A 34 -3.73 -8.37 1.99
N THR A 35 -4.20 -9.60 2.09
CA THR A 35 -3.44 -10.83 1.82
C THR A 35 -3.01 -10.88 0.36
N ASP A 36 -3.93 -10.64 -0.58
CA ASP A 36 -3.60 -10.64 -2.02
C ASP A 36 -2.54 -9.58 -2.33
N LEU A 37 -2.66 -8.38 -1.77
CA LEU A 37 -1.68 -7.32 -2.00
C LEU A 37 -0.32 -7.68 -1.38
N ALA A 38 -0.31 -8.27 -0.19
CA ALA A 38 0.90 -8.72 0.48
C ALA A 38 1.64 -9.77 -0.37
N ASP A 39 0.91 -10.76 -0.89
CA ASP A 39 1.43 -11.82 -1.76
C ASP A 39 1.98 -11.25 -3.08
N ALA A 40 1.22 -10.36 -3.73
CA ALA A 40 1.65 -9.72 -4.99
C ALA A 40 2.91 -8.86 -4.81
N CYS A 41 3.09 -8.23 -3.64
CA CYS A 41 4.27 -7.46 -3.31
C CYS A 41 5.43 -8.31 -2.73
N GLN A 42 5.20 -9.60 -2.47
CA GLN A 42 6.11 -10.50 -1.76
C GLN A 42 6.54 -9.93 -0.40
N VAL A 43 5.57 -9.51 0.39
CA VAL A 43 5.73 -9.00 1.76
C VAL A 43 4.70 -9.66 2.69
N GLY A 44 4.87 -9.53 4.00
CA GLY A 44 3.83 -9.96 4.95
C GLY A 44 2.71 -8.93 5.08
N GLU A 45 1.49 -9.35 5.43
CA GLU A 45 0.33 -8.48 5.66
C GLU A 45 0.62 -7.33 6.65
N THR A 46 1.37 -7.60 7.72
CA THR A 46 1.81 -6.57 8.68
C THR A 46 2.61 -5.45 8.01
N SER A 47 3.33 -5.75 6.93
CA SER A 47 4.07 -4.73 6.17
C SER A 47 3.14 -3.86 5.33
N VAL A 48 2.10 -4.44 4.72
CA VAL A 48 1.04 -3.68 4.05
C VAL A 48 0.27 -2.82 5.05
N TYR A 49 -0.01 -3.35 6.24
CA TYR A 49 -0.64 -2.58 7.32
C TYR A 49 0.24 -1.41 7.77
N ARG A 50 1.55 -1.64 7.98
CA ARG A 50 2.50 -0.57 8.30
C ARG A 50 2.58 0.49 7.20
N PHE A 51 2.60 0.09 5.94
CA PHE A 51 2.54 1.02 4.83
C PHE A 51 1.31 1.94 4.92
N CYS A 52 0.12 1.38 5.22
CA CYS A 52 -1.08 2.18 5.44
C CYS A 52 -0.91 3.17 6.61
N ARG A 53 -0.29 2.75 7.72
CA ARG A 53 0.01 3.62 8.86
C ARG A 53 1.00 4.74 8.53
N THR A 54 2.03 4.44 7.73
CA THR A 54 3.00 5.43 7.23
C THR A 54 2.33 6.46 6.34
N MET A 55 1.32 6.04 5.59
CA MET A 55 0.40 6.91 4.88
C MET A 55 -0.64 7.57 5.81
N ASN A 56 -0.49 7.61 7.14
CA ASN A 56 -1.45 8.19 8.08
C ASN A 56 -2.89 7.63 8.01
N LEU A 57 -3.06 6.39 7.53
CA LEU A 57 -4.35 5.72 7.45
C LEU A 57 -4.49 4.69 8.57
N GLN A 58 -5.72 4.39 8.98
CA GLN A 58 -6.03 3.42 10.04
C GLN A 58 -5.85 1.97 9.58
N GLY A 59 -5.86 1.71 8.28
CA GLY A 59 -5.60 0.38 7.73
C GLY A 59 -5.94 0.26 6.25
N TYR A 60 -5.95 -0.98 5.75
CA TYR A 60 -6.07 -1.27 4.33
C TYR A 60 -7.42 -0.91 3.72
N GLN A 61 -8.53 -1.02 4.47
CA GLN A 61 -9.84 -0.61 3.97
C GLN A 61 -9.90 0.90 3.71
N GLU A 62 -9.37 1.70 4.63
CA GLU A 62 -9.29 3.16 4.45
C GLU A 62 -8.37 3.53 3.29
N PHE A 63 -7.26 2.82 3.14
CA PHE A 63 -6.37 2.96 2.00
C PHE A 63 -7.10 2.75 0.67
N LYS A 64 -7.91 1.69 0.53
CA LYS A 64 -8.69 1.47 -0.70
C LYS A 64 -9.73 2.56 -0.97
N MET A 65 -10.29 3.20 0.07
CA MET A 65 -11.23 4.32 -0.10
C MET A 65 -10.55 5.62 -0.55
N GLN A 66 -9.25 5.77 -0.29
CA GLN A 66 -8.47 6.97 -0.60
C GLN A 66 -7.67 6.90 -1.91
N LEU A 67 -7.59 5.70 -2.50
CA LEU A 67 -6.91 5.39 -3.76
C LEU A 67 -7.66 5.95 -4.97
#